data_AF-A0AAP3ZWQ8-F1
#
_entry.id   AF-A0AAP3ZWQ8-F1
#
_cell.length_a   1.000
_cell.length_b   1.000
_cell.length_c   1.000
_cell.angle_alpha   90.00
_cell.angle_beta   90.00
_cell.angle_gamma   90.00
#
_symmetry.space_group_name_H-M   'P 1'
#
loop_
_entity.id
_entity.type
_entity.pdbx_description
1 polymer ?
#
loop_
_entity_poly.entity_id
_entity_poly.type
_entity_poly.pdbx_seq_one_letter_code
_entity_poly.pdbx_strand_id
1 'polypeptide(L)'
;MSSLNNIYAIIYLLSILLLCILDWILYFASFKPNLNKHLNVKRLYSLNSYNATTALYRAYKHLSEHKFKILKMNIKSYDPNNNHVERIIDFFTKMIITMALAMMGYALTTSTSLLTYLNNNKNVEKPSDHLARMESIENIFQNFIDGYDVYEILFIIASSLFILTANHILINTWKKDLHKKHLTIIEEIERERS
;
A
#
# COMPACT_ATOMS: atom_id res chain seq x y z
N MET A 1 20.11 -25.92 2.71
CA MET A 1 19.89 -24.52 3.13
C MET A 1 18.83 -23.79 2.28
N SER A 2 18.65 -24.10 0.99
CA SER A 2 17.66 -23.40 0.13
C SER A 2 16.19 -23.65 0.48
N SER A 3 15.80 -24.84 0.94
CA SER A 3 14.39 -25.17 1.22
C SER A 3 13.82 -24.40 2.44
N LEU A 4 14.62 -24.20 3.48
CA LEU A 4 14.22 -23.44 4.68
C LEU A 4 14.00 -21.95 4.35
N ASN A 5 14.92 -21.34 3.61
CA ASN A 5 14.80 -19.94 3.18
C ASN A 5 13.54 -19.71 2.33
N ASN A 6 13.22 -20.66 1.45
CA ASN A 6 11.99 -20.60 0.65
C ASN A 6 10.73 -20.68 1.53
N ILE A 7 10.72 -21.52 2.57
CA ILE A 7 9.59 -21.62 3.51
C ILE A 7 9.39 -20.30 4.26
N TYR A 8 10.45 -19.67 4.75
CA TYR A 8 10.35 -18.37 5.44
C TYR A 8 9.83 -17.28 4.51
N ALA A 9 10.30 -17.22 3.26
CA ALA A 9 9.81 -16.27 2.26
C ALA A 9 8.31 -16.47 1.96
N ILE A 10 7.85 -17.72 1.85
CA ILE A 10 6.44 -18.05 1.63
C ILE A 10 5.59 -17.62 2.82
N ILE A 11 6.01 -17.94 4.06
CA ILE A 11 5.30 -17.53 5.28
C ILE A 11 5.20 -16.01 5.37
N TYR A 12 6.30 -15.30 5.06
CA TYR A 12 6.33 -13.85 5.05
C TYR A 12 5.35 -13.26 4.02
N LEU A 13 5.36 -13.73 2.78
CA LEU A 13 4.41 -13.29 1.74
C LEU A 13 2.95 -13.59 2.11
N LEU A 14 2.67 -14.77 2.68
CA LEU A 14 1.34 -15.13 3.17
C LEU A 14 0.87 -14.19 4.29
N SER A 15 1.78 -13.79 5.18
CA SER A 15 1.47 -12.85 6.27
C SER A 15 1.02 -11.50 5.73
N ILE A 16 1.71 -10.99 4.71
CA ILE A 16 1.37 -9.73 4.04
C ILE A 16 0.02 -9.85 3.32
N LEU A 17 -0.18 -10.95 2.58
CA LEU A 17 -1.43 -11.20 1.88
C LEU A 17 -2.61 -11.25 2.85
N LEU A 18 -2.43 -11.90 4.01
CA LEU A 18 -3.45 -11.98 5.06
C LEU A 18 -3.82 -10.58 5.59
N LEU A 19 -2.83 -9.71 5.83
CA LEU A 19 -3.09 -8.33 6.25
C LEU A 19 -3.86 -7.54 5.19
N CYS A 20 -3.51 -7.67 3.91
CA CYS A 20 -4.26 -7.06 2.82
C CYS A 20 -5.71 -7.55 2.79
N ILE A 21 -5.91 -8.87 2.88
CA ILE A 21 -7.25 -9.49 2.90
C ILE A 21 -8.06 -9.00 4.10
N LEU A 22 -7.44 -8.87 5.27
CA LEU A 22 -8.10 -8.38 6.47
C LEU A 22 -8.63 -6.95 6.29
N ASP A 23 -7.84 -6.08 5.67
CA ASP A 23 -8.25 -4.71 5.33
C ASP A 23 -9.48 -4.70 4.38
N TRP A 24 -9.49 -5.60 3.40
CA TRP A 24 -10.64 -5.81 2.50
C TRP A 24 -11.88 -6.36 3.22
N ILE A 25 -11.69 -7.31 4.13
CA ILE A 25 -12.76 -7.86 4.96
C ILE A 25 -13.36 -6.76 5.82
N LEU A 26 -12.54 -5.95 6.50
CA LEU A 26 -13.02 -4.82 7.31
C LEU A 26 -13.81 -3.81 6.46
N TYR A 27 -13.39 -3.56 5.21
CA TYR A 27 -14.12 -2.71 4.29
C TYR A 27 -15.49 -3.29 3.89
N PHE A 28 -15.53 -4.54 3.42
CA PHE A 28 -16.75 -5.16 2.89
C PHE A 28 -17.72 -5.69 3.96
N ALA A 29 -17.20 -6.15 5.10
CA ALA A 29 -18.00 -6.76 6.17
C ALA A 29 -18.44 -5.72 7.20
N SER A 30 -17.63 -4.71 7.51
CA SER A 30 -17.94 -3.74 8.57
C SER A 30 -18.31 -2.38 8.01
N PHE A 31 -17.45 -1.76 7.19
CA PHE A 31 -17.66 -0.37 6.77
C PHE A 31 -18.85 -0.19 5.82
N LYS A 32 -18.82 -0.85 4.66
CA LYS A 32 -19.86 -0.71 3.62
C LYS A 32 -21.25 -1.10 4.13
N PRO A 33 -21.42 -2.18 4.93
CA PRO A 33 -22.72 -2.53 5.49
C PRO A 33 -23.18 -1.54 6.56
N ASN A 34 -22.29 -1.02 7.43
CA ASN A 34 -22.70 -0.05 8.46
C ASN A 34 -23.24 1.25 7.87
N LEU A 35 -22.66 1.75 6.76
CA LEU A 35 -23.22 2.92 6.06
C LEU A 35 -24.58 2.64 5.42
N ASN A 36 -24.83 1.41 4.98
CA ASN A 36 -26.07 1.02 4.29
C ASN A 36 -27.10 0.36 5.20
N LYS A 37 -26.80 0.11 6.48
CA LYS A 37 -27.58 -0.75 7.40
C LYS A 37 -29.05 -0.33 7.52
N HIS A 38 -29.32 0.97 7.37
CA HIS A 38 -30.65 1.56 7.51
C HIS A 38 -31.33 1.84 6.17
N LEU A 39 -30.67 1.52 5.06
CA LEU A 39 -31.20 1.70 3.72
C LEU A 39 -31.47 0.30 3.15
N ASN A 40 -32.71 -0.01 2.80
CA ASN A 40 -33.10 -1.27 2.13
C ASN A 40 -32.63 -1.29 0.66
N VAL A 41 -31.37 -0.93 0.41
CA VAL A 41 -30.77 -1.02 -0.92
C VAL A 41 -30.35 -2.47 -1.11
N LYS A 42 -31.16 -3.23 -1.88
CA LYS A 42 -30.82 -4.61 -2.26
C LYS A 42 -29.41 -4.64 -2.86
N ARG A 43 -28.57 -5.59 -2.40
CA ARG A 43 -27.16 -5.81 -2.85
C ARG A 43 -26.97 -5.89 -4.37
N LEU A 44 -28.03 -6.19 -5.13
CA LEU A 44 -27.97 -6.50 -6.57
C LEU A 44 -27.67 -5.30 -7.50
N TYR A 45 -27.71 -4.05 -7.04
CA TYR A 45 -27.48 -2.89 -7.93
C TYR A 45 -25.99 -2.47 -8.05
N SER A 46 -25.06 -3.30 -7.57
CA SER A 46 -23.65 -2.94 -7.34
C SER A 46 -22.77 -2.82 -8.59
N LEU A 47 -23.23 -3.17 -9.80
CA LEU A 47 -22.38 -3.20 -10.99
C LEU A 47 -22.50 -1.97 -11.90
N ASN A 48 -23.51 -1.13 -11.72
CA ASN A 48 -23.67 0.09 -12.51
C ASN A 48 -23.73 1.31 -11.58
N SER A 49 -22.69 2.16 -11.62
CA SER A 49 -22.50 3.25 -10.64
C SER A 49 -23.67 4.23 -10.63
N TYR A 50 -24.28 4.47 -11.80
CA TYR A 50 -25.46 5.31 -11.98
C TYR A 50 -26.67 4.72 -11.25
N ASN A 51 -26.95 3.43 -11.42
CA ASN A 51 -28.04 2.75 -10.75
C ASN A 51 -27.85 2.71 -9.23
N ALA A 52 -26.60 2.58 -8.76
CA ALA A 52 -26.29 2.60 -7.34
C ALA A 52 -26.56 3.98 -6.70
N THR A 53 -26.20 5.08 -7.36
CA THR A 53 -26.49 6.45 -6.87
C THR A 53 -27.99 6.71 -6.82
N THR A 54 -28.71 6.38 -7.90
CA THR A 54 -30.17 6.59 -7.99
C THR A 54 -30.93 5.74 -6.97
N ALA A 55 -30.49 4.49 -6.74
CA ALA A 55 -31.07 3.63 -5.70
C ALA A 55 -30.83 4.19 -4.29
N LEU A 56 -29.63 4.70 -4.02
CA LEU A 56 -29.29 5.33 -2.74
C LEU A 56 -30.17 6.56 -2.50
N TYR A 57 -30.25 7.46 -3.49
CA TYR A 57 -31.10 8.64 -3.45
C TYR A 57 -32.57 8.29 -3.19
N ARG A 58 -33.12 7.29 -3.90
CA ARG A 58 -34.50 6.81 -3.65
C ARG A 58 -34.67 6.27 -2.24
N ALA A 59 -33.71 5.50 -1.73
CA ALA A 59 -33.77 4.94 -0.38
C ALA A 59 -33.81 6.03 0.68
N TYR A 60 -32.99 7.07 0.55
CA TYR A 60 -33.02 8.24 1.43
C TYR A 60 -34.32 9.03 1.32
N LYS A 61 -34.83 9.24 0.10
CA LYS A 61 -36.05 10.01 -0.15
C LYS A 61 -37.30 9.37 0.47
N HIS A 62 -37.32 8.05 0.63
CA HIS A 62 -38.42 7.31 1.26
C HIS A 62 -38.37 7.26 2.79
N LEU A 63 -37.31 7.79 3.44
CA LEU A 63 -37.23 7.83 4.90
C LEU A 63 -38.17 8.89 5.47
N SER A 64 -38.83 8.56 6.59
CA SER A 64 -39.55 9.57 7.39
C SER A 64 -38.58 10.64 7.91
N GLU A 65 -39.07 11.86 8.12
CA GLU A 65 -38.26 13.01 8.52
C GLU A 65 -37.40 12.73 9.76
N HIS A 66 -38.00 12.13 10.80
CA HIS A 66 -37.30 11.71 12.01
C HIS A 66 -36.15 10.72 11.73
N LYS A 67 -36.39 9.69 10.92
CA LYS A 67 -35.37 8.69 10.57
C LYS A 67 -34.24 9.31 9.73
N PHE A 68 -34.60 10.22 8.82
CA PHE A 68 -33.66 10.94 7.99
C PHE A 68 -32.72 11.83 8.83
N LYS A 69 -33.26 12.57 9.81
CA LYS A 69 -32.47 13.42 10.71
C LYS A 69 -31.47 12.62 11.55
N ILE A 70 -31.90 11.50 12.16
CA ILE A 70 -31.01 10.61 12.91
C ILE A 70 -29.89 10.08 12.02
N LEU A 71 -30.24 9.63 10.82
CA LEU A 71 -29.26 9.01 9.94
C LEU A 71 -28.26 10.03 9.37
N LYS A 72 -28.71 11.26 9.09
CA LYS A 72 -27.84 12.38 8.77
C LYS A 72 -26.83 12.63 9.89
N MET A 73 -27.29 12.68 11.15
CA MET A 73 -26.40 12.86 12.31
C MET A 73 -25.37 11.73 12.38
N ASN A 74 -25.80 10.47 12.26
CA ASN A 74 -24.89 9.31 12.32
C ASN A 74 -23.82 9.33 11.21
N ILE A 75 -24.18 9.73 10.00
CA ILE A 75 -23.23 9.81 8.87
C ILE A 75 -22.30 11.00 9.05
N LYS A 76 -22.79 12.15 9.53
CA LYS A 76 -21.95 13.32 9.85
C LYS A 76 -20.99 13.08 11.01
N SER A 77 -21.39 12.30 12.01
CA SER A 77 -20.52 11.95 13.14
C SER A 77 -19.46 10.91 12.80
N TYR A 78 -19.63 10.19 11.67
CA TYR A 78 -18.62 9.26 11.21
C TYR A 78 -17.48 10.03 10.55
N ASP A 79 -16.31 10.06 11.17
CA ASP A 79 -15.10 10.65 10.61
C ASP A 79 -14.26 9.57 9.91
N PRO A 80 -14.21 9.54 8.56
CA PRO A 80 -13.37 8.59 7.83
C PRO A 80 -11.87 8.92 7.93
N ASN A 81 -11.48 10.10 8.43
CA ASN A 81 -10.09 10.54 8.53
C ASN A 81 -9.48 10.30 9.93
N ASN A 82 -10.28 10.19 10.98
CA ASN A 82 -9.75 10.10 12.34
C ASN A 82 -9.42 8.65 12.72
N ASN A 83 -8.36 8.09 12.12
CA ASN A 83 -7.91 6.75 12.42
C ASN A 83 -6.41 6.75 12.74
N HIS A 84 -6.00 6.18 13.88
CA HIS A 84 -4.59 6.04 14.28
C HIS A 84 -3.72 5.37 13.20
N VAL A 85 -4.37 4.59 12.35
CA VAL A 85 -3.79 3.92 11.19
C VAL A 85 -3.21 4.91 10.16
N GLU A 86 -3.81 6.10 9.99
CA GLU A 86 -3.32 7.09 9.01
C GLU A 86 -1.94 7.65 9.41
N ARG A 87 -1.68 7.80 10.73
CA ARG A 87 -0.36 8.19 11.24
C ARG A 87 0.69 7.10 11.06
N ILE A 88 0.30 5.84 11.27
CA ILE A 88 1.17 4.68 11.07
C ILE A 88 1.56 4.57 9.59
N ILE A 89 0.63 4.88 8.68
CA ILE A 89 0.88 4.84 7.23
C ILE A 89 1.77 5.98 6.77
N ASP A 90 1.59 7.19 7.30
CA ASP A 90 2.50 8.30 7.00
C ASP A 90 3.94 7.95 7.41
N PHE A 91 4.11 7.29 8.56
CA PHE A 91 5.41 6.75 8.97
C PHE A 91 5.95 5.71 7.99
N PHE A 92 5.16 4.70 7.60
CA PHE A 92 5.59 3.69 6.63
C PHE A 92 5.93 4.28 5.26
N THR A 93 5.15 5.25 4.77
CA THR A 93 5.38 5.93 3.51
C THR A 93 6.74 6.64 3.51
N LYS A 94 7.04 7.38 4.59
CA LYS A 94 8.36 8.04 4.76
C LYS A 94 9.50 7.03 4.85
N MET A 95 9.27 5.90 5.53
CA MET A 95 10.24 4.81 5.62
C MET A 95 10.55 4.21 4.25
N ILE A 96 9.53 3.93 3.42
CA ILE A 96 9.69 3.40 2.07
C ILE A 96 10.50 4.36 1.20
N ILE A 97 10.19 5.66 1.22
CA ILE A 97 10.93 6.68 0.47
C ILE A 97 12.40 6.73 0.92
N THR A 98 12.64 6.67 2.23
CA THR A 98 13.99 6.69 2.79
C THR A 98 14.79 5.44 2.39
N MET A 99 14.17 4.26 2.43
CA MET A 99 14.78 3.02 1.93
C MET A 99 15.08 3.11 0.44
N ALA A 100 14.15 3.61 -0.38
CA ALA A 100 14.36 3.76 -1.82
C ALA A 100 15.55 4.69 -2.13
N LEU A 101 15.67 5.81 -1.42
CA LEU A 101 16.81 6.71 -1.55
C LEU A 101 18.13 6.05 -1.14
N ALA A 102 18.14 5.32 -0.02
CA ALA A 102 19.32 4.58 0.42
C ALA A 102 19.74 3.52 -0.60
N MET A 103 18.77 2.81 -1.19
CA MET A 103 18.99 1.80 -2.23
C MET A 103 19.54 2.42 -3.51
N MET A 104 19.02 3.56 -3.95
CA MET A 104 19.58 4.31 -5.09
C MET A 104 21.01 4.77 -4.80
N GLY A 105 21.27 5.28 -3.59
CA GLY A 105 22.61 5.69 -3.17
C GLY A 105 23.61 4.53 -3.18
N TYR A 106 23.21 3.37 -2.67
CA TYR A 106 24.00 2.14 -2.74
C TYR A 106 24.27 1.74 -4.19
N ALA A 107 23.24 1.63 -5.03
CA ALA A 107 23.38 1.23 -6.43
C ALA A 107 24.32 2.18 -7.20
N LEU A 108 24.20 3.50 -7.00
CA LEU A 108 25.09 4.49 -7.61
C LEU A 108 26.54 4.37 -7.12
N THR A 109 26.74 4.23 -5.81
CA THR A 109 28.07 4.10 -5.20
C THR A 109 28.77 2.84 -5.67
N THR A 110 28.05 1.73 -5.72
CA THR A 110 28.61 0.45 -6.16
C THR A 110 28.88 0.46 -7.67
N SER A 111 27.98 1.03 -8.48
CA SER A 111 28.18 1.16 -9.93
C SER A 111 29.39 2.04 -10.27
N THR A 112 29.52 3.18 -9.58
CA THR A 112 30.65 4.11 -9.79
C THR A 112 31.98 3.50 -9.31
N SER A 113 31.98 2.78 -8.19
CA SER A 113 33.16 2.06 -7.69
C SER A 113 33.60 0.96 -8.67
N LEU A 114 32.66 0.17 -9.19
CA LEU A 114 32.94 -0.87 -10.18
C LEU A 114 33.47 -0.27 -11.49
N LEU A 115 32.84 0.80 -11.98
CA LEU A 115 33.29 1.49 -13.18
C LEU A 115 34.69 2.07 -13.01
N THR A 116 34.98 2.70 -11.87
CA THR A 116 36.30 3.25 -11.53
C THR A 116 37.35 2.16 -11.48
N TYR A 117 37.02 1.02 -10.87
CA TYR A 117 37.89 -0.15 -10.83
C TYR A 117 38.20 -0.69 -12.24
N LEU A 118 37.17 -0.86 -13.08
CA LEU A 118 37.34 -1.32 -14.47
C LEU A 118 38.17 -0.35 -15.31
N ASN A 119 38.04 0.95 -15.07
CA ASN A 119 38.76 1.96 -15.84
C ASN A 119 40.23 2.09 -15.38
N ASN A 120 40.51 2.01 -14.08
CA ASN A 120 41.86 2.14 -13.53
C ASN A 120 42.74 0.91 -13.78
N ASN A 121 42.16 -0.27 -13.99
CA ASN A 121 42.90 -1.52 -14.23
C ASN A 121 43.17 -1.84 -15.71
N LYS A 122 42.86 -0.93 -16.65
CA LYS A 122 43.12 -1.12 -18.08
C LYS A 122 44.61 -1.16 -18.46
N ASN A 123 45.51 -0.64 -17.61
CA ASN A 123 46.93 -0.38 -17.97
C ASN A 123 47.98 -1.15 -17.13
N VAL A 124 47.60 -2.19 -16.38
CA VAL A 124 48.55 -2.92 -15.51
C VAL A 124 49.04 -4.19 -16.22
N GLU A 125 50.16 -4.07 -16.93
CA GLU A 125 50.81 -5.10 -17.76
C GLU A 125 51.80 -6.02 -17.01
N LYS A 126 51.90 -5.97 -15.67
CA LYS A 126 52.92 -6.75 -14.95
C LYS A 126 52.44 -8.18 -14.62
N PRO A 127 53.12 -9.24 -15.12
CA PRO A 127 52.69 -10.63 -14.95
C PRO A 127 52.98 -11.25 -13.57
N SER A 128 53.77 -10.59 -12.71
CA SER A 128 54.20 -11.14 -11.42
C SER A 128 53.14 -11.14 -10.31
N ASP A 129 52.07 -10.35 -10.45
CA ASP A 129 50.98 -10.25 -9.46
C ASP A 129 49.66 -10.86 -9.95
N HIS A 130 49.70 -11.73 -10.95
CA HIS A 130 48.48 -12.26 -11.57
C HIS A 130 47.59 -13.02 -10.58
N LEU A 131 48.18 -13.73 -9.60
CA LEU A 131 47.45 -14.42 -8.53
C LEU A 131 46.82 -13.44 -7.53
N ALA A 132 47.60 -12.46 -7.04
CA ALA A 132 47.09 -11.42 -6.13
C ALA A 132 46.00 -10.54 -6.79
N ARG A 133 46.10 -10.34 -8.12
CA ARG A 133 45.07 -9.66 -8.92
C ARG A 133 43.80 -10.51 -9.04
N MET A 134 43.92 -11.80 -9.33
CA MET A 134 42.74 -12.68 -9.39
C MET A 134 42.03 -12.75 -8.03
N GLU A 135 42.79 -12.85 -6.94
CA GLU A 135 42.25 -12.86 -5.58
C GLU A 135 41.59 -11.51 -5.21
N SER A 136 42.19 -10.38 -5.60
CA SER A 136 41.56 -9.07 -5.40
C SER A 136 40.29 -8.89 -6.22
N ILE A 137 40.25 -9.41 -7.45
CA ILE A 137 39.04 -9.40 -8.30
C ILE A 137 37.95 -10.24 -7.66
N GLU A 138 38.29 -11.47 -7.27
CA GLU A 138 37.37 -12.41 -6.64
C GLU A 138 36.81 -11.83 -5.33
N ASN A 139 37.65 -11.21 -4.50
CA ASN A 139 37.20 -10.52 -3.28
C ASN A 139 36.27 -9.33 -3.54
N ILE A 140 36.51 -8.55 -4.60
CA ILE A 140 35.61 -7.43 -4.97
C ILE A 140 34.26 -7.96 -5.47
N PHE A 141 34.27 -9.00 -6.31
CA PHE A 141 33.04 -9.63 -6.77
C PHE A 141 32.29 -10.32 -5.63
N GLN A 142 32.99 -10.97 -4.70
CA GLN A 142 32.38 -11.60 -3.54
C GLN A 142 31.73 -10.55 -2.63
N ASN A 143 32.41 -9.44 -2.33
CA ASN A 143 31.83 -8.33 -1.58
C ASN A 143 30.61 -7.71 -2.31
N PHE A 144 30.62 -7.70 -3.64
CA PHE A 144 29.48 -7.25 -4.44
C PHE A 144 28.30 -8.22 -4.34
N ILE A 145 28.55 -9.53 -4.40
CA ILE A 145 27.54 -10.58 -4.25
C ILE A 145 26.94 -10.52 -2.84
N ASP A 146 27.77 -10.46 -1.81
CA ASP A 146 27.32 -10.39 -0.41
C ASP A 146 26.50 -9.11 -0.16
N GLY A 147 26.90 -7.98 -0.76
CA GLY A 147 26.15 -6.74 -0.71
C GLY A 147 24.84 -6.77 -1.52
N TYR A 148 24.78 -7.57 -2.58
CA TYR A 148 23.58 -7.78 -3.39
C TYR A 148 22.52 -8.58 -2.62
N ASP A 149 22.92 -9.59 -1.85
CA ASP A 149 22.00 -10.39 -1.03
C ASP A 149 21.28 -9.53 0.03
N VAL A 150 22.03 -8.62 0.69
CA VAL A 150 21.43 -7.66 1.65
C VAL A 150 20.47 -6.70 0.95
N TYR A 151 20.85 -6.24 -0.25
CA TYR A 151 20.01 -5.37 -1.07
C TYR A 151 18.71 -6.06 -1.50
N GLU A 152 18.77 -7.34 -1.89
CA GLU A 152 17.61 -8.13 -2.27
C GLU A 152 16.61 -8.27 -1.10
N ILE A 153 17.10 -8.55 0.11
CA ILE A 153 16.25 -8.63 1.31
C ILE A 153 15.59 -7.28 1.59
N LEU A 154 16.35 -6.17 1.54
CA LEU A 154 15.81 -4.83 1.75
C LEU A 154 14.77 -4.47 0.67
N PHE A 155 15.00 -4.86 -0.58
CA PHE A 155 14.05 -4.66 -1.67
C PHE A 155 12.73 -5.38 -1.42
N ILE A 156 12.79 -6.65 -0.98
CA ILE A 156 11.61 -7.45 -0.65
C ILE A 156 10.82 -6.81 0.49
N ILE A 157 11.49 -6.36 1.55
CA ILE A 157 10.85 -5.67 2.68
C ILE A 157 10.19 -4.36 2.22
N ALA A 158 10.92 -3.52 1.48
CA ALA A 158 10.40 -2.24 0.98
C ALA A 158 9.17 -2.45 0.07
N SER A 159 9.26 -3.39 -0.88
CA SER A 159 8.16 -3.71 -1.79
C SER A 159 6.92 -4.22 -1.05
N SER A 160 7.13 -5.01 0.00
CA SER A 160 6.05 -5.52 0.85
C SER A 160 5.32 -4.42 1.61
N LEU A 161 6.08 -3.52 2.25
CA LEU A 161 5.53 -2.37 2.95
C LEU A 161 4.80 -1.43 1.98
N PHE A 162 5.33 -1.28 0.76
CA PHE A 162 4.68 -0.51 -0.29
C PHE A 162 3.34 -1.10 -0.69
N ILE A 163 3.25 -2.42 -0.92
CA ILE A 163 1.99 -3.09 -1.25
C ILE A 163 0.95 -2.90 -0.15
N LEU A 164 1.34 -3.09 1.12
CA LEU A 164 0.45 -2.88 2.27
C LEU A 164 -0.06 -1.45 2.34
N THR A 165 0.85 -0.49 2.21
CA THR A 165 0.54 0.94 2.25
C THR A 165 -0.39 1.34 1.11
N ALA A 166 -0.09 0.91 -0.12
CA ALA A 166 -0.91 1.17 -1.29
C ALA A 166 -2.32 0.56 -1.16
N ASN A 167 -2.42 -0.69 -0.68
CA ASN A 167 -3.71 -1.35 -0.43
C ASN A 167 -4.55 -0.58 0.57
N HIS A 168 -3.93 -0.14 1.67
CA HIS A 168 -4.64 0.63 2.69
C HIS A 168 -5.09 1.99 2.17
N ILE A 169 -4.23 2.73 1.46
CA ILE A 169 -4.56 4.03 0.86
C ILE A 169 -5.74 3.88 -0.11
N LEU A 170 -5.75 2.83 -0.94
CA LEU A 170 -6.85 2.54 -1.86
C LEU A 170 -8.16 2.36 -1.11
N ILE A 171 -8.18 1.50 -0.08
CA ILE A 171 -9.38 1.24 0.72
C ILE A 171 -9.84 2.50 1.45
N ASN A 172 -8.91 3.27 2.01
CA ASN A 172 -9.24 4.52 2.70
C ASN A 172 -9.86 5.55 1.74
N THR A 173 -9.31 5.66 0.53
CA THR A 173 -9.87 6.53 -0.52
C THR A 173 -11.30 6.11 -0.85
N TRP A 174 -11.56 4.82 -1.02
CA TRP A 174 -12.91 4.31 -1.29
C TRP A 174 -13.87 4.52 -0.11
N LYS A 175 -13.38 4.44 1.14
CA LYS A 175 -14.17 4.79 2.33
C LYS A 175 -14.58 6.28 2.29
N LYS A 176 -13.62 7.18 2.02
CA LYS A 176 -13.86 8.62 1.93
C LYS A 176 -14.83 8.96 0.79
N ASP A 177 -14.65 8.35 -0.38
CA ASP A 177 -15.53 8.56 -1.53
C ASP A 177 -16.96 8.08 -1.26
N LEU A 178 -17.13 6.90 -0.66
CA LEU A 178 -18.44 6.38 -0.31
C LEU A 178 -19.12 7.29 0.73
N HIS A 179 -18.39 7.69 1.77
CA HIS A 179 -18.91 8.59 2.80
C HIS A 179 -19.34 9.94 2.22
N LYS A 180 -18.50 10.56 1.38
CA LYS A 180 -18.80 11.79 0.67
C LYS A 180 -20.06 11.65 -0.20
N LYS A 181 -20.19 10.53 -0.94
CA LYS A 181 -21.36 10.24 -1.76
C LYS A 181 -22.66 10.19 -0.95
N HIS A 182 -22.64 9.53 0.22
CA HIS A 182 -23.80 9.49 1.11
C HIS A 182 -24.15 10.88 1.64
N LEU A 183 -23.16 11.68 2.04
CA LEU A 183 -23.38 13.05 2.51
C LEU A 183 -23.98 13.95 1.43
N THR A 184 -23.45 13.94 0.21
CA THR A 184 -23.96 14.75 -0.90
C THR A 184 -25.44 14.45 -1.19
N ILE A 185 -25.82 13.17 -1.18
CA ILE A 185 -27.21 12.77 -1.43
C ILE A 185 -28.13 13.20 -0.29
N ILE A 186 -27.68 13.10 0.95
CA ILE A 186 -28.44 13.57 2.12
C ILE A 186 -28.65 15.08 2.05
N GLU A 187 -27.60 15.84 1.73
CA GLU A 187 -27.69 17.30 1.62
C GLU A 187 -28.66 17.74 0.51
N GLU A 188 -28.66 17.05 -0.63
CA GLU A 188 -29.59 17.35 -1.72
C GLU A 188 -31.04 17.08 -1.32
N ILE A 189 -31.30 15.94 -0.66
CA ILE A 189 -32.66 15.60 -0.19
C ILE A 189 -33.14 16.55 0.91
N GLU A 190 -32.24 17.06 1.75
CA GLU A 190 -32.59 18.08 2.73
C GLU A 190 -33.03 19.38 2.06
N ARG A 191 -32.33 19.82 1.01
CA ARG A 191 -32.72 21.00 0.22
C ARG A 191 -34.08 20.82 -0.46
N GLU A 192 -34.40 19.62 -0.94
CA GLU A 192 -35.70 19.33 -1.56
C GLU A 192 -36.87 19.29 -0.56
N ARG A 193 -36.59 19.04 0.73
CA ARG A 193 -37.61 18.89 1.78
C ARG A 193 -37.85 20.17 2.58
N SER A 194 -36.90 21.11 2.53
CA SER A 194 -36.97 22.41 3.20
C SER A 194 -37.72 23.41 2.35
#